data_AF-A0A443LRT9-F1
#
_entry.id   AF-A0A443LRT9-F1
#
_cell.length_a   1.000
_cell.length_b   1.000
_cell.length_c   1.000
_cell.angle_alpha   90.00
_cell.angle_beta   90.00
_cell.angle_gamma   90.00
#
_symmetry.space_group_name_H-M   'P 1'
#
loop_
_entity.id
_entity.type
_entity.pdbx_description
1 polymer ?
#
loop_
_entity_poly.entity_id
_entity_poly.type
_entity_poly.pdbx_seq_one_letter_code
_entity_poly.pdbx_strand_id
1 'polypeptide(L)'
;MHLTSPADELVAIRAEIARLRRREAELRATFLTRPEVPKIGRWHKIEVVTQRHRVFDPRLLPDEIRLDPGYTREKIARVLRASRRAAEERPPLLDLPDLAGALRTLPRAGLFAGLGLG
;
A
#
# COMPACT_ATOMS: atom_id res chain seq x y z
N MET A 1 -8.74 8.14 18.25
CA MET A 1 -9.32 7.13 17.32
C MET A 1 -8.82 7.47 15.93
N HIS A 2 -8.00 6.61 15.32
CA HIS A 2 -7.49 6.85 13.96
C HIS A 2 -8.67 6.80 12.99
N LEU A 3 -8.96 7.92 12.31
CA LEU A 3 -10.04 8.06 11.33
C LEU A 3 -9.62 7.55 9.94
N THR A 4 -8.47 6.87 9.84
CA THR A 4 -7.88 6.37 8.60
C THR A 4 -8.08 4.86 8.49
N SER A 5 -8.40 4.36 7.30
CA SER A 5 -8.48 2.92 7.05
C SER A 5 -7.14 2.25 7.38
N PRO A 6 -7.13 1.03 7.96
CA PRO A 6 -5.89 0.28 8.20
C PRO A 6 -5.03 0.09 6.94
N ALA A 7 -5.66 0.08 5.75
CA ALA A 7 -4.94 0.02 4.48
C ALA A 7 -4.15 1.31 4.20
N ASP A 8 -4.76 2.47 4.46
CA ASP A 8 -4.12 3.78 4.25
C ASP A 8 -3.02 4.01 5.28
N GLU A 9 -3.27 3.62 6.54
CA GLU A 9 -2.26 3.66 7.60
C GLU A 9 -1.03 2.81 7.25
N LEU A 10 -1.24 1.58 6.76
CA LEU A 10 -0.16 0.70 6.33
C LEU A 10 0.65 1.31 5.17
N VAL A 11 -0.01 1.97 4.21
CA VAL A 11 0.67 2.66 3.11
C VAL A 11 1.51 3.82 3.63
N ALA A 12 0.96 4.64 4.54
CA ALA A 12 1.67 5.75 5.16
C ALA A 12 2.91 5.27 5.92
N ILE A 13 2.78 4.22 6.74
CA ILE A 13 3.90 3.62 7.47
C ILE A 13 4.96 3.08 6.51
N ARG A 14 4.57 2.37 5.43
CA ARG A 14 5.51 1.86 4.43
C ARG A 14 6.27 2.97 3.71
N ALA A 15 5.61 4.08 3.41
CA ALA A 15 6.25 5.25 2.81
C ALA A 15 7.29 5.86 3.77
N GLU A 16 6.95 5.97 5.05
CA GLU A 16 7.87 6.49 6.06
C GLU A 16 9.07 5.56 6.28
N ILE A 17 8.85 4.24 6.36
CA ILE A 17 9.94 3.24 6.40
C ILE A 17 10.85 3.38 5.16
N ALA A 18 10.28 3.57 3.97
CA ALA A 18 11.08 3.73 2.76
C ALA A 18 11.93 5.01 2.80
N ARG A 19 11.39 6.12 3.31
CA ARG A 19 12.11 7.37 3.52
C ARG A 19 13.26 7.20 4.50
N LEU A 20 13.00 6.56 5.65
CA LEU A 20 14.02 6.29 6.67
C LEU A 20 15.11 5.36 6.15
N ARG A 21 14.76 4.29 5.43
CA ARG A 21 15.73 3.37 4.81
C ARG A 21 16.61 4.07 3.78
N ARG A 22 16.06 5.00 3.00
CA ARG A 22 16.86 5.81 2.06
C ARG A 22 17.89 6.64 2.82
N ARG A 23 17.47 7.33 3.87
CA ARG A 23 18.37 8.13 4.69
C ARG A 23 19.43 7.29 5.39
N GLU A 24 19.05 6.13 5.92
CA GLU A 24 19.97 5.16 6.49
C GLU A 24 21.01 4.70 5.47
N ALA A 25 20.59 4.37 4.24
CA ALA A 25 21.49 3.96 3.18
C ALA A 25 22.50 5.05 2.80
N GLU A 26 22.07 6.32 2.72
CA GLU A 26 22.97 7.47 2.50
C GLU A 26 24.04 7.59 3.59
N LEU A 27 23.63 7.51 4.86
CA LEU A 27 24.55 7.58 6.00
C LEU A 27 25.52 6.39 6.00
N ARG A 28 25.01 5.17 5.77
CA ARG A 28 25.83 3.96 5.70
C ARG A 28 26.84 4.04 4.57
N ALA A 29 26.43 4.48 3.38
CA ALA A 29 27.33 4.67 2.25
C ALA A 29 28.43 5.69 2.59
N THR A 30 28.08 6.77 3.30
CA THR A 30 29.05 7.76 3.76
C THR A 30 30.11 7.13 4.66
N PHE A 31 29.71 6.37 5.69
CA PHE A 31 30.67 5.73 6.61
C PHE A 31 31.56 4.67 5.95
N LEU A 32 31.07 4.01 4.88
CA LEU A 32 31.84 3.00 4.15
C LEU A 32 32.79 3.60 3.11
N THR A 33 32.46 4.75 2.54
CA THR A 33 33.24 5.37 1.44
C THR A 33 34.20 6.46 1.91
N ARG A 34 33.91 7.11 3.04
CA ARG A 34 34.66 8.26 3.57
C ARG A 34 35.26 7.94 4.93
N PRO A 35 36.50 7.40 4.99
CA PRO A 35 37.16 7.03 6.23
C PRO A 35 37.31 8.20 7.23
N GLU A 36 37.41 9.42 6.71
CA GLU A 36 37.63 10.68 7.42
C GLU A 36 36.43 11.16 8.24
N VAL A 37 35.23 10.63 7.98
CA VAL A 37 34.04 11.02 8.74
C VAL A 37 34.17 10.53 10.19
N PRO A 38 33.95 11.41 11.20
CA PRO A 38 33.99 11.03 12.60
C PRO A 38 33.00 9.90 12.89
N LYS A 39 33.49 8.82 13.48
CA LYS A 39 32.69 7.65 13.85
C LYS A 39 32.16 7.71 15.27
N ILE A 40 32.48 8.78 16.02
CA ILE A 40 32.03 8.99 17.38
C ILE A 40 31.23 10.29 17.40
N GLY A 41 29.96 10.19 17.78
CA GLY A 41 29.09 11.32 18.05
C GLY A 41 28.88 11.52 19.55
N ARG A 42 28.04 12.50 19.90
CA ARG A 42 27.74 12.87 21.29
C ARG A 42 27.19 11.72 22.14
N TRP A 43 26.41 10.83 21.52
CA TRP A 43 25.69 9.75 22.21
C TRP A 43 25.93 8.36 21.62
N HIS A 44 26.53 8.27 20.42
CA HIS A 44 26.61 7.03 19.66
C HIS A 44 27.97 6.91 18.96
N LYS A 45 28.46 5.68 18.81
CA LYS A 45 29.66 5.34 18.05
C LYS A 45 29.31 4.36 16.94
N ILE A 46 29.99 4.50 15.79
CA ILE A 46 29.89 3.62 14.62
C ILE A 46 31.19 2.84 14.48
N GLU A 47 31.08 1.56 14.14
CA GLU A 47 32.22 0.68 13.87
C GLU A 47 32.02 0.01 12.52
N VAL A 48 33.08 0.00 11.71
CA VAL A 48 33.09 -0.71 10.42
C VAL A 48 33.84 -2.02 10.65
N VAL A 49 33.08 -3.12 10.69
CA VAL A 49 33.63 -4.46 10.91
C VAL A 49 33.58 -5.25 9.61
N THR A 50 34.72 -5.79 9.21
CA THR A 50 34.80 -6.71 8.08
C THR A 50 34.68 -8.13 8.59
N GLN A 51 33.64 -8.84 8.16
CA GLN A 51 33.43 -10.26 8.49
C GLN A 51 33.52 -11.11 7.23
N ARG A 52 34.22 -12.25 7.30
CA ARG A 52 34.31 -13.22 6.23
C ARG A 52 33.54 -14.48 6.63
N HIS A 53 32.51 -14.80 5.87
CA HIS A 53 31.67 -15.98 6.08
C HIS A 53 31.78 -16.90 4.87
N ARG A 54 31.87 -18.21 5.11
CA ARG A 54 31.73 -19.22 4.05
C ARG A 54 30.24 -19.42 3.80
N VAL A 55 29.77 -19.03 2.61
CA VAL A 55 28.38 -19.20 2.20
C VAL A 55 28.28 -20.39 1.26
N PHE A 56 27.28 -21.24 1.48
CA PHE A 56 26.93 -22.29 0.53
C PHE A 56 26.29 -21.64 -0.71
N ASP A 57 26.85 -21.89 -1.89
CA ASP A 57 26.31 -21.40 -3.16
C ASP A 57 25.65 -22.57 -3.93
N PRO A 58 24.31 -22.67 -3.94
CA PRO A 58 23.60 -23.74 -4.65
C PRO A 58 23.85 -23.77 -6.16
N ARG A 59 24.37 -22.68 -6.75
CA ARG A 59 24.67 -22.60 -8.20
C ARG A 59 25.92 -23.39 -8.59
N LEU A 60 26.77 -23.68 -7.61
CA LEU A 60 27.98 -24.49 -7.81
C LEU A 60 27.71 -25.99 -7.62
N LEU A 61 26.46 -26.37 -7.31
CA LEU A 61 26.09 -27.77 -7.26
C LEU A 61 26.04 -28.36 -8.68
N PRO A 62 26.46 -29.63 -8.84
CA PRO A 62 26.18 -30.39 -10.05
C PRO A 62 24.69 -30.41 -10.39
N ASP A 63 24.38 -30.46 -11.67
CA ASP A 63 22.99 -30.41 -12.16
C ASP A 63 22.16 -31.59 -11.63
N GLU A 64 22.80 -32.73 -11.38
CA GLU A 64 22.17 -33.91 -10.81
C GLU A 64 21.60 -33.65 -9.41
N ILE A 65 22.24 -32.83 -8.59
CA ILE A 65 21.75 -32.49 -7.23
C ILE A 65 20.81 -31.29 -7.28
N ARG A 66 21.14 -30.31 -8.13
CA ARG A 66 20.40 -29.03 -8.22
C ARG A 66 19.00 -29.20 -8.81
N LEU A 67 18.86 -30.13 -9.76
CA LEU A 67 17.58 -30.41 -10.44
C LEU A 67 16.84 -31.61 -9.84
N ASP A 68 17.45 -32.32 -8.87
CA ASP A 68 16.80 -33.44 -8.21
C ASP A 68 15.64 -32.92 -7.33
N PRO A 69 14.39 -33.35 -7.63
CA PRO A 69 13.21 -32.93 -6.87
C PRO A 69 13.26 -33.38 -5.40
N GLY A 70 14.05 -34.41 -5.05
CA GLY A 70 14.29 -34.86 -3.69
C GLY A 70 14.97 -33.83 -2.79
N TYR A 71 15.68 -32.86 -3.38
CA TYR A 71 16.27 -31.72 -2.66
C TYR A 71 15.46 -30.42 -2.78
N THR A 72 14.26 -30.48 -3.37
CA THR A 72 13.37 -29.33 -3.52
C THR A 72 12.16 -29.45 -2.59
N ARG A 73 11.68 -28.32 -2.05
CA ARG A 73 10.43 -28.27 -1.28
C ARG A 73 9.58 -27.08 -1.70
N GLU A 74 8.28 -27.27 -1.68
CA GLU A 74 7.34 -26.17 -1.85
C GLU A 74 7.30 -25.31 -0.59
N LYS A 75 7.36 -23.98 -0.77
CA LYS A 75 7.21 -23.01 0.32
C LYS A 75 6.10 -22.04 -0.04
N ILE A 76 4.96 -22.16 0.65
CA ILE A 76 3.85 -21.23 0.49
C ILE A 76 4.14 -19.95 1.28
N ALA A 77 4.12 -18.80 0.59
CA ALA A 77 4.30 -17.48 1.19
C ALA A 77 3.15 -16.55 0.81
N ARG A 78 2.52 -15.92 1.81
CA ARG A 78 1.51 -14.89 1.60
C ARG A 78 2.19 -13.52 1.55
N VAL A 79 2.04 -12.80 0.44
CA VAL A 79 2.67 -11.50 0.22
C VAL A 79 1.62 -10.41 0.17
N LEU A 80 1.75 -9.41 1.06
CA LEU A 80 0.88 -8.24 1.09
C LEU A 80 1.38 -7.16 0.12
N ARG A 81 0.59 -6.93 -0.94
CA ARG A 81 0.82 -5.86 -1.92
C ARG A 81 -0.15 -4.71 -1.64
N ALA A 82 0.38 -3.49 -1.64
CA ALA A 82 -0.43 -2.28 -1.53
C ALA A 82 -0.31 -1.51 -2.85
N SER A 83 -1.44 -1.18 -3.46
CA SER A 83 -1.55 -0.33 -4.64
C SER A 83 -2.57 0.77 -4.36
N ARG A 84 -2.45 1.90 -5.06
CA ARG A 84 -3.48 2.93 -5.01
C ARG A 84 -4.75 2.33 -5.61
N ARG A 85 -5.86 2.34 -4.87
CA ARG A 85 -7.19 2.06 -5.44
C ARG A 85 -7.44 3.14 -6.49
N ALA A 86 -7.59 2.76 -7.76
CA ALA A 86 -8.13 3.66 -8.76
C ALA A 86 -9.48 4.14 -8.23
N ALA A 87 -9.74 5.44 -8.27
CA ALA A 87 -11.09 5.93 -8.02
C ALA A 87 -11.98 5.18 -9.00
N GLU A 88 -12.83 4.31 -8.47
CA GLU A 88 -13.83 3.60 -9.25
C GLU A 88 -14.55 4.71 -10.03
N GLU A 89 -14.47 4.65 -11.37
CA GLU A 89 -15.39 5.41 -12.21
C GLU A 89 -16.75 5.20 -11.57
N ARG A 90 -17.35 6.27 -11.04
CA ARG A 90 -18.72 6.21 -10.57
C ARG A 90 -19.48 5.51 -11.70
N PRO A 91 -20.15 4.37 -11.44
CA PRO A 91 -21.02 3.81 -12.46
C PRO A 91 -21.89 4.98 -12.92
N PRO A 92 -22.01 5.22 -14.26
CA PRO A 92 -22.81 6.32 -14.75
C PRO A 92 -24.12 6.23 -14.00
N LEU A 93 -24.47 7.33 -13.33
CA LEU A 93 -25.72 7.43 -12.59
C LEU A 93 -26.75 6.84 -13.56
N LEU A 94 -27.32 5.68 -13.24
CA LEU A 94 -28.40 5.13 -14.06
C LEU A 94 -29.32 6.31 -14.27
N ASP A 95 -29.61 6.65 -15.54
CA ASP A 95 -30.54 7.70 -15.91
C ASP A 95 -31.89 7.29 -15.30
N LEU A 96 -32.06 7.59 -14.01
CA LEU A 96 -33.30 7.47 -13.32
C LEU A 96 -34.17 8.46 -14.09
N PRO A 97 -35.25 7.99 -14.76
CA PRO A 97 -36.13 8.89 -15.46
C PRO A 97 -36.50 10.01 -14.49
N ASP A 98 -36.49 11.26 -14.96
CA ASP A 98 -36.78 12.43 -14.14
C ASP A 98 -38.14 12.26 -13.44
N LEU A 99 -38.11 11.67 -12.24
CA LEU A 99 -39.30 11.43 -11.42
C LEU A 99 -39.90 12.77 -11.01
N ALA A 100 -39.09 13.84 -10.94
CA ALA A 100 -39.57 15.19 -10.70
C ALA A 100 -40.34 15.75 -11.90
N GLY A 101 -40.02 15.34 -13.13
CA GLY A 101 -40.81 15.60 -14.34
C GLY A 101 -42.10 14.78 -14.39
N ALA A 102 -42.04 13.50 -13.99
CA ALA A 102 -43.22 12.62 -13.92
C ALA A 102 -44.26 13.12 -12.90
N LEU A 103 -43.83 13.64 -11.74
CA LEU A 103 -44.73 14.22 -10.74
C LEU A 103 -45.40 15.54 -11.18
N ARG A 104 -44.84 16.25 -12.17
CA ARG A 104 -45.43 17.48 -12.73
C ARG A 104 -46.55 17.21 -13.73
N THR A 105 -46.58 16.02 -14.33
CA THR A 105 -47.57 15.63 -15.35
C THR A 105 -48.75 14.86 -14.77
N LEU A 106 -48.67 14.45 -13.49
CA LEU A 106 -49.84 13.94 -12.79
C LEU A 106 -50.90 15.04 -12.69
N PRO A 107 -52.15 14.79 -13.11
CA PRO A 107 -53.22 15.75 -12.90
C PRO A 107 -53.33 15.99 -11.40
N ARG A 108 -53.18 17.26 -10.98
CA ARG A 108 -53.59 17.69 -9.64
C ARG A 108 -55.09 17.44 -9.56
N ALA A 109 -55.51 16.31 -9.01
CA ALA A 109 -56.87 16.12 -8.56
C ALA A 109 -57.13 17.22 -7.54
N GLY A 110 -57.91 18.22 -7.96
CA GLY A 110 -58.30 19.35 -7.14
C GLY A 110 -59.23 18.89 -6.03
N LEU A 111 -58.64 18.38 -4.95
CA LEU A 111 -59.31 18.31 -3.67
C LEU A 111 -59.15 19.67 -3.02
N PHE A 112 -60.11 20.57 -3.28
CA PHE A 112 -60.66 21.56 -2.33
C PHE A 112 -61.50 22.58 -3.12
N ALA A 113 -62.82 22.43 -3.05
CA ALA A 113 -63.75 23.56 -3.04
C ALA A 113 -64.89 23.18 -2.10
N GLY A 114 -64.87 23.77 -0.90
CA GLY A 114 -66.01 23.74 0.00
C GLY A 114 -67.05 24.81 -0.35
N LEU A 115 -68.22 24.61 0.26
CA LEU A 115 -69.32 25.55 0.53
C LEU A 115 -70.21 26.07 -0.62
N GLY A 116 -71.52 25.87 -0.44
CA GLY A 116 -72.50 26.95 -0.64
C GLY A 116 -73.87 26.56 -1.21
N LEU A 117 -74.86 26.47 -0.30
CA LEU A 117 -76.28 26.90 -0.39
C LEU A 117 -77.02 26.95 -1.75
N GLY A 118 -78.16 26.27 -1.77
CA GLY A 118 -79.29 26.42 -2.71
C GLY A 118 -80.40 25.47 -2.34
#